data_AF-A0A9D4JQP4-F1
#
_entry.id   AF-A0A9D4JQP4-F1
#
_cell.length_a   1.000
_cell.length_b   1.000
_cell.length_c   1.000
_cell.angle_alpha   90.00
_cell.angle_beta   90.00
_cell.angle_gamma   90.00
#
_symmetry.space_group_name_H-M   'P 1'
#
loop_
_entity.id
_entity.type
_entity.pdbx_description
1 polymer ?
#
loop_
_entity_poly.entity_id
_entity_poly.type
_entity_poly.pdbx_seq_one_letter_code
_entity_poly.pdbx_strand_id
1 'polypeptide(L)'
;MQYFQYPGTCDGANYWPPKCFNCTQSMGDSCQYDCIHGKEFPPFSTQCVCDPCYSGFSCNVECTNNGFCSADANGTNVSVWSQHFCIPVVFL
;
A
#
# COMPACT_ATOMS: atom_id res chain seq x y z
N MET A 1 9.19 11.76 27.61
CA MET A 1 9.15 12.30 26.23
C MET A 1 8.93 11.10 25.33
N GLN A 2 7.68 10.82 25.00
CA GLN A 2 7.32 9.60 24.29
C GLN A 2 7.68 9.82 22.82
N TYR A 3 8.70 9.10 22.37
CA TYR A 3 9.02 8.95 20.96
C TYR A 3 7.79 8.34 20.29
N PHE A 4 6.95 9.19 19.69
CA PHE A 4 6.10 8.74 18.60
C PHE A 4 7.06 8.36 17.48
N GLN A 5 7.57 7.14 17.55
CA GLN A 5 8.26 6.48 16.46
C GLN A 5 7.21 6.36 15.36
N TYR A 6 7.10 7.38 14.50
CA TYR A 6 6.50 7.17 13.19
C TYR A 6 7.16 5.91 12.61
N PRO A 7 6.42 5.04 11.90
CA PRO A 7 6.89 3.73 11.45
C PRO A 7 8.11 3.75 10.49
N GLY A 8 8.84 4.86 10.37
CA GLY A 8 10.07 5.02 9.60
C GLY A 8 11.10 5.92 10.30
N THR A 9 12.20 6.18 9.59
CA THR A 9 13.30 7.06 10.02
C THR A 9 13.18 8.40 9.31
N CYS A 10 13.11 9.50 10.05
CA CYS A 10 12.96 10.84 9.49
C CYS A 10 14.29 11.59 9.42
N ASP A 11 14.60 12.15 8.26
CA ASP A 11 15.80 12.96 8.00
C ASP A 11 15.38 14.37 7.59
N GLY A 12 15.64 15.30 8.51
CA GLY A 12 15.52 16.74 8.29
C GLY A 12 16.87 17.44 8.05
N ALA A 13 17.98 16.70 8.02
CA ALA A 13 19.30 17.25 7.75
C ALA A 13 19.58 17.30 6.24
N ASN A 14 19.12 16.29 5.50
CA ASN A 14 19.32 16.19 4.05
C ASN A 14 18.08 16.56 3.21
N TYR A 15 16.89 16.66 3.81
CA TYR A 15 15.65 16.99 3.12
C TYR A 15 14.96 18.22 3.73
N TRP A 16 14.47 19.11 2.87
CA TRP A 16 13.65 20.27 3.23
C TRP A 16 12.43 20.37 2.30
N PRO A 17 11.19 20.12 2.78
CA PRO A 17 10.80 19.75 4.15
C PRO A 17 11.37 18.37 4.59
N PRO A 18 11.48 18.09 5.90
CA PRO A 18 11.95 16.80 6.41
C PRO A 18 11.15 15.63 5.85
N LYS A 19 11.84 14.55 5.47
CA LYS A 19 11.22 13.35 4.91
C LYS A 19 11.51 12.12 5.73
N CYS A 20 10.56 11.21 5.80
CA CYS A 20 10.71 9.92 6.45
C CYS A 20 10.89 8.81 5.40
N PHE A 21 11.85 7.92 5.64
CA PHE A 21 12.18 6.77 4.80
C PHE A 21 12.14 5.49 5.65
N ASN A 22 12.12 4.32 4.99
CA ASN A 22 11.91 3.02 5.65
C ASN A 22 10.59 2.94 6.44
N CYS A 23 9.53 3.57 5.91
CA CYS A 23 8.18 3.44 6.42
C CYS A 23 7.75 1.96 6.39
N THR A 24 7.36 1.40 7.54
CA THR A 24 6.80 0.05 7.64
C THR A 24 5.28 0.14 7.62
N GLN A 25 4.63 -0.57 6.70
CA GLN A 25 3.16 -0.57 6.57
C GLN A 25 2.53 0.84 6.43
N SER A 26 3.28 1.78 5.88
CA SER A 26 2.91 3.20 5.78
C SER A 26 3.61 3.85 4.58
N MET A 27 3.13 5.03 4.20
CA MET A 27 3.59 5.78 3.02
C MET A 27 3.44 7.29 3.23
N GLY A 28 3.98 8.07 2.29
CA GLY A 28 3.96 9.52 2.30
C GLY A 28 5.27 10.11 2.80
N ASP A 29 5.43 11.41 2.59
CA ASP A 29 6.63 12.16 2.97
C ASP A 29 6.98 12.06 4.46
N SER A 30 6.01 11.74 5.32
CA SER A 30 6.18 11.58 6.77
C SER A 30 5.70 10.23 7.30
N CYS A 31 5.55 9.21 6.43
CA CYS A 31 4.92 7.93 6.77
C CYS A 31 3.53 8.10 7.43
N GLN A 32 2.79 9.14 7.05
CA GLN A 32 1.54 9.56 7.70
C GLN A 32 0.30 8.81 7.22
N TYR A 33 0.40 8.11 6.10
CA TYR A 33 -0.70 7.35 5.52
C TYR A 33 -0.44 5.85 5.68
N ASP A 34 -1.47 5.10 6.05
CA ASP A 34 -1.37 3.64 6.18
C ASP A 34 -1.20 2.98 4.81
N CYS A 35 -0.41 1.92 4.76
CA CYS A 35 -0.13 1.08 3.59
C CYS A 35 0.11 -0.35 4.10
N ILE A 36 -0.95 -0.98 4.64
CA ILE A 36 -0.86 -2.13 5.56
C ILE A 36 -0.37 -3.39 4.83
N HIS A 37 -0.97 -3.67 3.67
CA HIS A 37 -0.64 -4.82 2.84
C HIS A 37 -0.11 -4.35 1.49
N GLY A 38 1.03 -3.68 1.53
CA GLY A 38 1.67 -3.16 0.34
C GLY A 38 2.96 -2.42 0.66
N LYS A 39 3.51 -1.79 -0.37
CA LYS A 39 4.72 -0.99 -0.26
C LYS A 39 4.57 0.32 -1.02
N GLU A 40 5.04 1.40 -0.40
CA GLU A 40 5.16 2.69 -1.08
C GLU A 40 6.07 2.58 -2.31
N PHE A 41 5.53 2.98 -3.47
CA PHE A 41 6.33 3.13 -4.69
C PHE A 41 5.65 4.11 -5.67
N PRO A 42 6.35 5.17 -6.12
CA PRO A 42 7.73 5.53 -5.80
C PRO A 42 7.92 6.05 -4.35
N PRO A 43 9.15 6.07 -3.80
CA PRO A 43 9.40 6.54 -2.43
C PRO A 43 8.93 7.98 -2.19
N PHE A 44 8.51 8.28 -0.95
CA PHE A 44 7.98 9.58 -0.52
C PHE A 44 6.72 10.04 -1.29
N SER A 45 5.91 9.08 -1.73
CA SER A 45 4.66 9.33 -2.45
C SER A 45 3.47 8.81 -1.66
N THR A 46 2.28 9.27 -2.01
CA THR A 46 1.04 8.74 -1.43
C THR A 46 0.52 7.53 -2.22
N GLN A 47 1.42 6.80 -2.89
CA GLN A 47 1.07 5.64 -3.70
C GLN A 47 1.54 4.36 -3.02
N CYS A 48 0.60 3.61 -2.47
CA CYS A 48 0.82 2.27 -1.96
C CYS A 48 0.58 1.25 -3.08
N VAL A 49 1.61 0.50 -3.43
CA VAL A 49 1.48 -0.66 -4.30
C VAL A 49 1.05 -1.83 -3.43
N CYS A 50 -0.21 -2.22 -3.54
CA CYS A 50 -0.78 -3.29 -2.75
C CYS A 50 -0.17 -4.65 -3.09
N ASP A 51 -0.06 -5.49 -2.07
CA ASP A 51 0.15 -6.92 -2.22
C ASP A 51 -1.03 -7.54 -3.00
N PRO A 52 -0.81 -8.68 -3.67
CA PRO A 52 -1.88 -9.38 -4.36
C PRO A 52 -3.10 -9.58 -3.45
N CYS A 53 -4.29 -9.31 -4.00
CA CYS A 53 -5.58 -9.47 -3.34
C CYS A 53 -5.91 -8.45 -2.24
N TYR A 54 -5.08 -7.44 -2.05
CA TYR A 54 -5.39 -6.25 -1.27
C TYR A 54 -5.64 -5.04 -2.17
N SER A 55 -6.49 -4.13 -1.72
CA SER A 55 -6.92 -2.96 -2.47
C SER A 55 -7.28 -1.79 -1.54
N GLY A 56 -7.60 -0.64 -2.15
CA GLY A 56 -7.87 0.61 -1.45
C GLY A 56 -6.60 1.45 -1.26
N PHE A 57 -6.79 2.70 -0.84
CA PHE A 57 -5.68 3.65 -0.65
C PHE A 57 -4.60 3.10 0.29
N SER A 58 -5.02 2.46 1.38
CA SER A 58 -4.12 1.89 2.39
C SER A 58 -3.89 0.39 2.27
N CYS A 59 -4.31 -0.23 1.16
CA CYS A 59 -4.27 -1.68 0.94
C CYS A 59 -4.84 -2.48 2.12
N ASN A 60 -5.86 -1.94 2.79
CA ASN A 60 -6.50 -2.54 3.96
C ASN A 60 -7.79 -3.29 3.59
N VAL A 61 -8.16 -3.28 2.31
CA VAL A 61 -9.35 -3.96 1.80
C VAL A 61 -8.93 -5.25 1.10
N GLU A 62 -9.11 -6.36 1.79
CA GLU A 62 -8.93 -7.69 1.21
C GLU A 62 -10.08 -7.98 0.21
N CYS A 63 -9.75 -8.58 -0.94
CA CYS A 63 -10.78 -8.93 -1.93
C CYS A 63 -11.70 -10.07 -1.45
N THR A 64 -11.33 -10.82 -0.40
CA THR A 64 -12.03 -12.01 0.16
C THR A 64 -13.34 -11.64 0.87
N ASN A 65 -14.29 -11.09 0.10
CA ASN A 65 -15.70 -10.80 0.40
C ASN A 65 -16.33 -9.93 -0.71
N ASN A 66 -15.50 -9.33 -1.57
CA ASN A 66 -15.90 -8.44 -2.66
C ASN A 66 -15.41 -8.93 -4.04
N GLY A 67 -14.82 -10.14 -4.11
CA GLY A 67 -14.42 -10.80 -5.36
C GLY A 67 -13.51 -12.03 -5.17
N PHE A 68 -13.02 -12.58 -6.27
CA PHE A 68 -12.09 -13.72 -6.25
C PHE A 68 -10.64 -13.25 -6.36
N CYS A 69 -9.85 -13.55 -5.33
CA CYS A 69 -8.39 -13.56 -5.39
C CYS A 69 -7.96 -14.77 -6.22
N SER A 70 -7.83 -14.60 -7.54
CA SER A 70 -7.28 -15.65 -8.39
C SER A 70 -5.82 -15.34 -8.67
N ALA A 71 -4.93 -16.25 -8.28
CA ALA A 71 -3.72 -16.47 -9.07
C ALA A 71 -4.23 -17.01 -10.41
N ASP A 72 -4.03 -16.27 -11.50
CA ASP A 72 -4.18 -16.84 -12.83
C ASP A 72 -3.35 -18.13 -12.92
N ALA A 73 -3.85 -19.10 -13.68
CA ALA A 73 -3.29 -20.45 -13.83
C ALA A 73 -1.87 -20.51 -14.45
N ASN A 74 -1.16 -19.38 -14.50
CA ASN A 74 0.21 -19.25 -14.98
C ASN A 74 1.21 -18.84 -13.88
N GLY A 75 0.82 -18.92 -12.60
CA GLY A 75 1.76 -18.80 -11.47
C GLY A 75 2.32 -17.39 -11.24
N THR A 76 1.80 -16.40 -11.96
CA THR A 76 2.02 -15.01 -11.63
C THR A 76 0.92 -14.58 -10.66
N ASN A 77 1.26 -13.99 -9.52
CA ASN A 77 0.28 -13.37 -8.64
C ASN A 77 -0.21 -12.08 -9.30
N VAL A 78 -0.96 -12.18 -10.41
CA VAL A 78 -1.36 -11.00 -11.17
C VAL A 78 -2.65 -10.48 -10.58
N SER A 79 -2.54 -9.39 -9.82
CA SER A 79 -3.60 -8.40 -9.74
C SER A 79 -3.76 -7.78 -11.14
N VAL A 80 -4.41 -8.46 -12.09
CA VAL A 80 -4.68 -7.87 -13.40
C VAL A 80 -5.79 -6.84 -13.25
N TRP A 81 -5.52 -5.65 -12.71
CA TRP A 81 -6.36 -4.49 -13.02
C TRP A 81 -5.54 -3.22 -13.02
N SER A 82 -5.24 -2.72 -14.22
CA SER A 82 -4.73 -1.37 -14.42
C SER A 82 -5.67 -0.29 -13.86
N GLN A 83 -6.92 -0.59 -13.47
CA GLN A 83 -7.85 0.38 -12.87
C GLN A 83 -8.91 -0.27 -11.93
N HIS A 84 -8.53 -0.51 -10.67
CA HIS A 84 -9.41 -0.27 -9.51
C HIS A 84 -10.54 -1.22 -9.05
N PHE A 85 -10.69 -2.49 -9.42
CA PHE A 85 -11.80 -3.27 -8.81
C PHE A 85 -11.48 -4.75 -8.50
N CYS A 86 -11.56 -5.13 -7.22
CA CYS A 86 -11.97 -6.49 -6.83
C CYS A 86 -13.28 -6.79 -7.56
N ILE A 87 -13.37 -7.91 -8.28
CA ILE A 87 -14.56 -8.25 -9.10
C ILE A 87 -15.75 -8.48 -8.15
N PRO A 88 -16.76 -7.60 -8.06
CA PRO A 88 -17.94 -7.88 -7.23
C PRO A 88 -18.57 -9.20 -7.68
N VAL A 89 -19.07 -10.01 -6.73
CA VAL A 89 -19.80 -11.28 -7.00
C VAL A 89 -21.13 -11.09 -7.75
N VAL A 90 -21.36 -9.92 -8.33
CA VAL A 90 -22.60 -9.56 -9.00
C VAL A 90 -22.33 -9.53 -10.50
N PHE A 91 -23.18 -10.23 -11.25
CA PHE A 91 -23.19 -10.45 -12.70
C PHE A 91 -22.50 -11.74 -13.18
N LEU A 92 -23.05 -12.88 -12.70
CA LEU A 92 -23.35 -14.03 -13.59
C LEU A 92 -24.62 -13.73 -14.40
#